data_AF-A0A1Y2B2R5-F1
#
_entry.id   AF-A0A1Y2B2R5-F1
#
_cell.length_a   1.000
_cell.length_b   1.000
_cell.length_c   1.000
_cell.angle_alpha   90.00
_cell.angle_beta   90.00
_cell.angle_gamma   90.00
#
_symmetry.space_group_name_H-M   'P 1'
#
loop_
_entity.id
_entity.type
_entity.pdbx_description
1 polymer ?
#
loop_
_entity_poly.entity_id
_entity_poly.type
_entity_poly.pdbx_seq_one_letter_code
_entity_poly.pdbx_strand_id
1 'polypeptide(L)'
;MNSGVPRTILHWLQSLDLIFPYKYPKRDLADGRLAAEIFNHYYNNQINIDMLYSSPSFKHREDNWKQLQKFFNKHNINVPESVILPVLNCYEEGAIDFLKYIYTLLTNKKIIEVKREDKELNIPHYAIPTASRVKKCVNGDQIDMSKFVKKHNEFTKKLKEASISVNNLKSKSDENKPKNEEIKIKSVKVFQRS
;
A
#
# COMPACT_ATOMS: atom_id res chain seq x y z
N MET A 1 -1.89 -10.79 10.29
CA MET A 1 -3.02 -9.86 10.51
C MET A 1 -2.73 -8.57 9.76
N ASN A 2 -2.97 -8.52 8.45
CA ASN A 2 -2.97 -7.25 7.70
C ASN A 2 -4.31 -7.21 6.96
N SER A 3 -5.40 -7.01 7.69
CA SER A 3 -6.77 -6.95 7.16
C SER A 3 -7.12 -5.59 6.54
N GLY A 4 -6.14 -4.70 6.33
CA GLY A 4 -6.38 -3.33 5.84
C GLY A 4 -7.10 -2.41 6.84
N VAL A 5 -7.68 -2.95 7.91
CA VAL A 5 -8.47 -2.20 8.89
C VAL A 5 -7.59 -1.22 9.69
N PRO A 6 -7.96 0.07 9.79
CA PRO A 6 -7.30 1.04 10.67
C PRO A 6 -7.24 0.58 12.13
N ARG A 7 -6.11 0.84 12.81
CA ARG A 7 -5.93 0.46 14.23
C ARG A 7 -7.00 1.04 15.14
N THR A 8 -7.45 2.27 14.87
CA THR A 8 -8.53 2.92 15.63
C THR A 8 -9.81 2.09 15.64
N ILE A 9 -10.17 1.50 14.49
CA ILE A 9 -11.36 0.64 14.37
C ILE A 9 -11.13 -0.68 15.11
N LEU A 10 -9.92 -1.26 15.02
CA LEU A 10 -9.61 -2.50 15.74
C LEU A 10 -9.69 -2.33 17.26
N HIS A 11 -9.15 -1.23 17.79
CA HIS A 11 -9.28 -0.90 19.21
C HIS A 11 -10.73 -0.66 19.61
N TRP A 12 -11.50 0.01 18.75
CA TRP A 12 -12.93 0.20 18.98
C TRP A 12 -13.69 -1.13 19.02
N LEU A 13 -13.53 -2.00 18.01
CA LEU A 13 -14.17 -3.32 17.98
C LEU A 13 -13.79 -4.17 19.20
N GLN A 14 -12.52 -4.10 19.62
CA GLN A 14 -12.06 -4.78 20.83
C GLN A 14 -12.73 -4.23 22.09
N SER A 15 -12.97 -2.92 22.18
CA SER A 15 -13.63 -2.31 23.35
C SER A 15 -15.12 -2.66 23.49
N LEU A 16 -15.74 -3.22 22.46
CA LEU A 16 -17.14 -3.66 22.48
C LEU A 16 -17.34 -5.06 23.07
N ASP A 17 -16.25 -5.81 23.31
CA ASP A 17 -16.27 -7.19 23.80
C ASP A 17 -17.27 -8.10 23.07
N LEU A 18 -17.19 -8.11 21.73
CA LEU A 18 -18.07 -8.88 20.85
C LEU A 18 -17.88 -10.40 21.05
N ILE A 19 -19.00 -11.13 21.05
CA ILE A 19 -19.09 -12.59 21.10
C ILE A 19 -18.68 -13.19 19.76
N PHE A 20 -19.08 -12.58 18.64
CA PHE A 20 -18.72 -13.10 17.32
C PHE A 20 -17.28 -12.73 16.94
N PRO A 21 -16.56 -13.65 16.26
CA PRO A 21 -15.21 -13.37 15.80
C PRO A 21 -15.22 -12.28 14.72
N TYR A 22 -14.25 -11.37 14.79
CA TYR A 22 -14.02 -10.31 13.80
C TYR A 22 -12.62 -10.41 13.15
N LYS A 23 -12.02 -11.62 13.18
CA LYS A 23 -10.66 -11.87 12.68
C LYS A 23 -10.57 -11.70 11.16
N TYR A 24 -11.66 -11.99 10.44
CA TYR A 24 -11.75 -11.88 8.98
C TYR A 24 -12.95 -10.99 8.61
N PRO A 25 -12.80 -9.65 8.71
CA PRO A 25 -13.91 -8.70 8.58
C PRO A 25 -14.77 -8.89 7.32
N LYS A 26 -14.14 -9.22 6.17
CA LYS A 26 -14.84 -9.51 4.90
C LYS A 26 -15.90 -10.61 5.06
N ARG A 27 -15.51 -11.73 5.65
CA ARG A 27 -16.37 -12.90 5.82
C ARG A 27 -17.33 -12.70 7.00
N ASP A 28 -16.79 -12.23 8.11
CA ASP A 28 -17.50 -12.18 9.38
C ASP A 28 -18.60 -11.09 9.36
N LEU A 29 -18.39 -9.98 8.65
CA LEU A 29 -19.44 -8.96 8.44
C LEU A 29 -20.46 -9.38 7.40
N ALA A 30 -20.07 -10.09 6.34
CA ALA A 30 -21.01 -10.47 5.27
C ALA A 30 -22.21 -11.27 5.79
N ASP A 31 -22.03 -12.04 6.87
CA ASP A 31 -23.09 -12.83 7.51
C ASP A 31 -24.19 -11.96 8.18
N GLY A 32 -23.87 -10.70 8.51
CA GLY A 32 -24.78 -9.75 9.15
C GLY A 32 -24.91 -9.91 10.67
N ARG A 33 -24.63 -11.09 11.23
CA ARG A 33 -24.68 -11.33 12.70
C ARG A 33 -23.70 -10.46 13.48
N LEU A 34 -22.47 -10.31 12.98
CA LEU A 34 -21.46 -9.44 13.59
C LEU A 34 -21.90 -7.97 13.55
N ALA A 35 -22.51 -7.52 12.45
CA ALA A 35 -23.06 -6.16 12.36
C ALA A 35 -24.20 -5.96 13.38
N ALA A 36 -25.12 -6.93 13.47
CA ALA A 36 -26.21 -6.91 14.44
C ALA A 36 -25.71 -6.76 15.88
N GLU A 37 -24.65 -7.48 16.22
CA GLU A 37 -24.05 -7.43 17.55
C GLU A 37 -23.45 -6.05 17.87
N ILE A 38 -22.72 -5.46 16.92
CA ILE A 38 -22.19 -4.11 17.08
C ILE A 38 -23.32 -3.12 17.38
N PHE A 39 -24.42 -3.17 16.63
CA PHE A 39 -25.57 -2.29 16.89
C PHE A 39 -26.25 -2.60 18.23
N ASN A 40 -26.36 -3.86 18.63
CA ASN A 40 -26.94 -4.24 19.92
C ASN A 40 -26.23 -3.62 21.12
N HIS A 41 -24.90 -3.49 21.06
CA HIS A 41 -24.12 -2.84 22.10
C HIS A 41 -24.52 -1.36 22.30
N TYR A 42 -24.92 -0.66 21.24
CA TYR A 42 -25.32 0.76 21.31
C TYR A 42 -26.82 0.95 21.59
N TYR A 43 -27.65 -0.01 21.20
CA TYR A 43 -29.10 0.10 21.27
C TYR A 43 -29.72 -0.82 22.34
N ASN A 44 -28.95 -1.29 23.34
CA ASN A 44 -29.43 -2.13 24.44
C ASN A 44 -30.14 -3.42 23.97
N ASN A 45 -29.52 -4.21 23.09
CA ASN A 45 -29.99 -5.53 22.66
C ASN A 45 -31.38 -5.55 21.98
N GLN A 46 -31.70 -4.51 21.21
CA GLN A 46 -32.99 -4.42 20.49
C GLN A 46 -33.10 -5.39 19.29
N ILE A 47 -31.99 -5.92 18.80
CA ILE A 47 -31.96 -6.93 17.74
C ILE A 47 -31.84 -8.31 18.37
N ASN A 48 -32.75 -9.23 18.01
CA ASN A 48 -32.63 -10.61 18.44
C ASN A 48 -31.63 -11.36 17.53
N ILE A 49 -30.39 -11.50 17.99
CA ILE A 49 -29.31 -12.18 17.26
C ILE A 49 -29.61 -13.67 17.03
N ASP A 50 -30.30 -14.32 17.97
CA ASP A 50 -30.61 -15.76 17.87
C ASP A 50 -31.64 -16.06 16.78
N MET A 51 -32.46 -15.06 16.41
CA MET A 51 -33.41 -15.15 15.31
C MET A 51 -32.74 -15.03 13.92
N LEU A 52 -31.49 -14.53 13.85
CA LEU A 52 -30.74 -14.45 12.61
C LEU A 52 -30.27 -15.83 12.18
N TYR A 53 -30.28 -16.07 10.87
CA TYR A 53 -29.76 -17.30 10.31
C TYR A 53 -28.25 -17.42 10.55
N SER A 54 -27.77 -18.59 10.96
CA SER A 54 -26.33 -18.90 11.13
C SER A 54 -25.72 -19.61 9.91
N SER A 55 -26.48 -19.75 8.83
CA SER A 55 -26.11 -20.56 7.67
C SER A 55 -25.30 -19.73 6.66
N PRO A 56 -24.28 -20.31 6.01
CA PRO A 56 -23.43 -19.60 5.05
C PRO A 56 -24.12 -19.31 3.69
N SER A 57 -25.39 -19.71 3.51
CA SER A 57 -26.13 -19.47 2.28
C SER A 57 -26.30 -17.98 1.99
N PHE A 58 -26.09 -17.57 0.74
CA PHE A 58 -26.29 -16.17 0.33
C PHE A 58 -27.69 -15.65 0.67
N LYS A 59 -28.73 -16.47 0.43
CA LYS A 59 -30.13 -16.10 0.73
C LYS A 59 -30.34 -15.80 2.22
N HIS A 60 -29.73 -16.61 3.09
CA HIS A 60 -29.80 -16.40 4.54
C HIS A 60 -29.09 -15.11 4.96
N ARG A 61 -27.93 -14.80 4.38
CA ARG A 61 -27.24 -13.52 4.62
C ARG A 61 -28.09 -12.35 4.16
N GLU A 62 -28.65 -12.42 2.96
CA GLU A 62 -29.53 -11.39 2.41
C GLU A 62 -30.74 -11.13 3.33
N ASP A 63 -31.37 -12.20 3.83
CA ASP A 63 -32.50 -12.10 4.77
C ASP A 63 -32.06 -11.52 6.13
N ASN A 64 -30.87 -11.86 6.63
CA ASN A 64 -30.28 -11.24 7.83
C ASN A 64 -30.11 -9.72 7.63
N TRP A 65 -29.56 -9.30 6.49
CA TRP A 65 -29.35 -7.89 6.17
C TRP A 65 -30.68 -7.13 5.96
N LYS A 66 -31.71 -7.76 5.41
CA LYS A 66 -33.08 -7.20 5.35
C LYS A 66 -33.66 -6.96 6.74
N GLN A 67 -33.43 -7.88 7.69
CA GLN A 67 -33.84 -7.67 9.08
C GLN A 67 -33.10 -6.48 9.72
N LEU A 68 -31.80 -6.34 9.45
CA LEU A 68 -31.02 -5.19 9.90
C LEU A 68 -31.50 -3.88 9.28
N GLN A 69 -31.82 -3.84 7.99
CA GLN A 69 -32.38 -2.64 7.35
C GLN A 69 -33.70 -2.20 7.99
N LYS A 70 -34.59 -3.15 8.34
CA LYS A 70 -35.81 -2.83 9.08
C LYS A 70 -35.51 -2.20 10.44
N PHE A 71 -34.49 -2.71 11.14
CA PHE A 71 -34.02 -2.13 12.40
C PHE A 71 -33.45 -0.71 12.19
N PHE A 72 -32.61 -0.50 11.18
CA PHE A 72 -32.06 0.81 10.86
C PHE A 72 -33.15 1.85 10.57
N ASN A 73 -34.14 1.47 9.76
CA ASN A 73 -35.28 2.34 9.46
C ASN A 73 -36.11 2.66 10.71
N LYS A 74 -36.33 1.68 11.59
CA LYS A 74 -37.07 1.88 12.85
C LYS A 74 -36.36 2.86 13.80
N HIS A 75 -35.04 2.86 13.81
CA HIS A 75 -34.23 3.71 14.70
C HIS A 75 -33.69 4.98 14.02
N ASN A 76 -34.17 5.31 12.81
CA ASN A 76 -33.69 6.44 11.99
C ASN A 76 -32.17 6.44 11.78
N ILE A 77 -31.58 5.25 11.67
CA ILE A 77 -30.15 5.07 11.41
C ILE A 77 -29.96 5.11 9.90
N ASN A 78 -29.26 6.11 9.41
CA ASN A 78 -28.95 6.22 8.00
C ASN A 78 -27.84 5.23 7.63
N VAL A 79 -28.19 4.05 7.14
CA VAL A 79 -27.25 3.10 6.53
C VAL A 79 -27.74 2.79 5.12
N PRO A 80 -27.22 3.46 4.08
CA PRO A 80 -27.71 3.27 2.72
C PRO A 80 -27.31 1.89 2.18
N GLU A 81 -28.13 1.37 1.28
CA GLU A 81 -27.91 0.07 0.64
C GLU A 81 -26.60 0.02 -0.15
N SER A 82 -26.12 1.17 -0.65
CA SER A 82 -24.82 1.29 -1.33
C SER A 82 -23.62 0.90 -0.46
N VAL A 83 -23.73 0.99 0.86
CA VAL A 83 -22.68 0.56 1.80
C VAL A 83 -22.89 -0.90 2.21
N ILE A 84 -24.14 -1.39 2.24
CA ILE A 84 -24.48 -2.76 2.62
C ILE A 84 -24.15 -3.76 1.49
N LEU A 85 -24.47 -3.44 0.24
CA LEU A 85 -24.29 -4.32 -0.92
C LEU A 85 -22.82 -4.80 -1.09
N PRO A 86 -21.79 -3.94 -1.00
CA PRO A 86 -20.40 -4.38 -1.05
C PRO A 86 -20.03 -5.36 0.07
N VAL A 87 -20.61 -5.21 1.25
CA VAL A 87 -20.37 -6.09 2.41
C VAL A 87 -21.02 -7.45 2.18
N LEU A 88 -22.29 -7.47 1.78
CA LEU A 88 -23.04 -8.70 1.48
C LEU A 88 -22.32 -9.55 0.41
N ASN A 89 -21.74 -8.89 -0.60
CA ASN A 89 -21.00 -9.52 -1.69
C ASN A 89 -19.53 -9.82 -1.35
N CYS A 90 -19.08 -9.60 -0.12
CA CYS A 90 -17.70 -9.82 0.33
C CYS A 90 -16.65 -9.07 -0.52
N TYR A 91 -16.98 -7.86 -0.99
CA TYR A 91 -16.06 -7.04 -1.77
C TYR A 91 -14.81 -6.67 -0.95
N GLU A 92 -13.68 -6.49 -1.65
CA GLU A 92 -12.35 -6.34 -1.05
C GLU A 92 -12.28 -5.20 -0.02
N GLU A 93 -12.80 -4.02 -0.36
CA GLU A 93 -12.79 -2.86 0.53
C GLU A 93 -14.13 -2.65 1.25
N GLY A 94 -15.19 -3.35 0.84
CA GLY A 94 -16.56 -3.11 1.30
C GLY A 94 -16.72 -3.27 2.81
N ALA A 95 -16.11 -4.31 3.39
CA ALA A 95 -16.13 -4.53 4.84
C ALA A 95 -15.40 -3.43 5.62
N ILE A 96 -14.27 -2.94 5.10
CA ILE A 96 -13.48 -1.91 5.76
C ILE A 96 -14.21 -0.57 5.70
N ASP A 97 -14.76 -0.22 4.54
CA ASP A 97 -15.53 1.00 4.34
C ASP A 97 -16.81 1.00 5.17
N PHE A 98 -17.50 -0.14 5.28
CA PHE A 98 -18.64 -0.29 6.18
C PHE A 98 -18.24 -0.07 7.64
N LEU A 99 -17.15 -0.69 8.11
CA LEU A 99 -16.66 -0.48 9.47
C LEU A 99 -16.32 0.99 9.75
N LYS A 100 -15.66 1.66 8.80
CA LYS A 100 -15.37 3.09 8.89
C LYS A 100 -16.67 3.89 9.00
N TYR A 101 -17.64 3.59 8.14
CA TYR A 101 -18.93 4.24 8.11
C TYR A 101 -19.66 4.11 9.46
N ILE A 102 -19.88 2.89 9.95
CA ILE A 102 -20.59 2.67 11.21
C ILE A 102 -19.84 3.23 12.41
N TYR A 103 -18.50 3.20 12.41
CA TYR A 103 -17.70 3.82 13.45
C TYR A 103 -17.97 5.32 13.53
N THR A 104 -17.95 6.02 12.38
CA THR A 104 -18.25 7.45 12.34
C THR A 104 -19.69 7.75 12.75
N LEU A 105 -20.65 6.89 12.36
CA LEU A 105 -22.06 7.04 12.68
C LEU A 105 -22.32 6.87 14.18
N LEU A 106 -21.78 5.82 14.80
CA LEU A 106 -22.08 5.48 16.20
C LEU A 106 -21.28 6.33 17.19
N THR A 107 -20.05 6.71 16.85
CA THR A 107 -19.17 7.46 17.76
C THR A 107 -19.12 8.96 17.49
N ASN A 108 -19.64 9.42 16.35
CA ASN A 108 -19.50 10.79 15.84
C ASN A 108 -18.03 11.26 15.72
N LYS A 109 -17.06 10.33 15.72
CA LYS A 109 -15.63 10.63 15.58
C LYS A 109 -15.20 10.40 14.13
N LYS A 110 -14.39 11.32 13.59
CA LYS A 110 -13.74 11.14 12.28
C LYS A 110 -12.50 10.25 12.42
N ILE A 111 -12.29 9.38 11.43
CA ILE A 111 -11.11 8.53 11.37
C ILE A 111 -9.97 9.35 10.77
N ILE A 112 -8.88 9.48 11.52
CA ILE A 112 -7.65 10.07 11.00
C ILE A 112 -6.91 8.96 10.26
N GLU A 113 -7.11 8.87 8.96
CA GLU A 113 -6.33 7.98 8.12
C GLU A 113 -4.95 8.60 7.92
N VAL A 114 -3.96 8.10 8.64
CA VAL A 114 -2.56 8.35 8.30
C VAL A 114 -2.33 7.63 6.98
N LYS A 115 -2.37 8.38 5.86
CA LYS A 115 -1.84 7.88 4.59
C LYS A 115 -0.45 7.36 4.90
N ARG A 116 -0.23 6.05 4.73
CA ARG A 116 1.13 5.54 4.63
C ARG A 116 1.66 6.15 3.36
N GLU A 117 2.41 7.23 3.50
CA GLU A 117 3.27 7.68 2.43
C GLU A 117 4.06 6.45 2.00
N ASP A 118 4.07 6.16 0.70
CA ASP A 118 5.04 5.26 0.11
C ASP A 118 6.39 5.89 0.39
N LYS A 119 6.93 5.66 1.59
CA LYS A 119 8.29 6.04 1.92
C LYS A 119 9.10 5.28 0.89
N GLU A 120 9.60 5.99 -0.12
CA GLU A 120 10.58 5.46 -1.05
C GLU A 120 11.65 4.88 -0.15
N LEU A 121 11.66 3.55 -0.02
CA LEU A 121 12.55 2.89 0.90
C LEU A 121 13.93 3.33 0.44
N ASN A 122 14.65 4.07 1.28
CA ASN A 122 16.03 4.44 1.00
C ASN A 122 16.84 3.16 1.20
N ILE A 123 16.70 2.25 0.25
CA ILE A 123 17.37 0.96 0.21
C ILE A 123 18.79 1.31 -0.20
N PRO A 124 19.78 1.17 0.71
CA PRO A 124 21.14 1.45 0.34
C PRO A 124 21.57 0.51 -0.79
N HIS A 125 22.45 0.98 -1.67
CA HIS A 125 22.76 0.31 -2.95
C HIS A 125 23.18 -1.17 -2.79
N TYR A 126 23.83 -1.50 -1.67
CA TYR A 126 24.27 -2.85 -1.34
C TYR A 126 23.14 -3.81 -0.92
N ALA A 127 21.97 -3.27 -0.54
CA ALA A 127 20.78 -4.02 -0.14
C ALA A 127 19.76 -4.18 -1.26
N ILE A 128 20.03 -3.60 -2.45
CA ILE A 128 19.21 -3.83 -3.63
C ILE A 128 19.38 -5.30 -4.04
N PRO A 129 18.30 -6.09 -4.19
CA PRO A 129 18.42 -7.47 -4.60
C PRO A 129 19.15 -7.55 -5.94
N THR A 130 20.14 -8.45 -6.02
CA THR A 130 20.86 -8.71 -7.26
C THR A 130 19.87 -9.08 -8.37
N ALA A 131 20.12 -8.65 -9.61
CA ALA A 131 19.21 -8.82 -10.75
C ALA A 131 18.66 -10.26 -10.93
N SER A 132 19.40 -11.27 -10.48
CA SER A 132 18.99 -12.68 -10.49
C SER A 132 17.86 -13.04 -9.49
N ARG A 133 17.67 -12.27 -8.40
CA ARG A 133 16.62 -12.47 -7.39
C ARG A 133 15.31 -11.71 -7.68
N VAL A 134 15.29 -10.84 -8.69
CA VAL A 134 14.15 -9.96 -9.02
C VAL A 134 12.94 -10.75 -9.58
N LYS A 135 13.09 -12.05 -9.89
CA LYS A 135 12.01 -12.94 -10.32
C LYS A 135 11.81 -14.10 -9.35
N LYS A 136 11.14 -13.86 -8.22
CA LYS A 136 10.36 -14.86 -7.46
C LYS A 136 9.60 -14.22 -6.29
N CYS A 137 8.74 -13.24 -6.60
CA CYS A 137 7.69 -12.86 -5.66
C CYS A 137 6.35 -13.05 -6.38
N VAL A 138 5.82 -14.27 -6.31
CA VAL A 138 4.39 -14.50 -6.51
C VAL A 138 3.76 -14.23 -5.14
N ASN A 139 2.97 -13.16 -5.08
CA ASN A 139 2.10 -12.69 -3.99
C ASN A 139 2.77 -11.83 -2.90
N GLY A 140 2.51 -10.52 -2.97
CA GLY A 140 2.71 -9.54 -1.90
C GLY A 140 3.47 -8.32 -2.39
N ASP A 141 2.73 -7.33 -2.88
CA ASP A 141 3.16 -6.01 -3.34
C ASP A 141 3.88 -5.99 -4.69
N GLN A 142 3.11 -5.64 -5.73
CA GLN A 142 3.62 -5.38 -7.07
C GLN A 142 4.47 -4.11 -7.02
N ILE A 143 5.79 -4.25 -6.82
CA ILE A 143 6.72 -3.15 -7.03
C ILE A 143 6.66 -2.86 -8.53
N ASP A 144 6.03 -1.74 -8.90
CA ASP A 144 5.86 -1.31 -10.28
C ASP A 144 7.23 -0.97 -10.91
N MET A 145 7.87 -2.00 -11.46
CA MET A 145 9.17 -1.94 -12.13
C MET A 145 9.19 -0.95 -13.29
N SER A 146 8.03 -0.55 -13.82
CA SER A 146 7.95 0.46 -14.87
C SER A 146 8.49 1.81 -14.41
N LYS A 147 8.30 2.16 -13.12
CA LYS A 147 8.80 3.41 -12.53
C LYS A 147 10.32 3.39 -12.36
N PHE A 148 10.87 2.25 -11.92
CA PHE A 148 12.31 2.09 -11.74
C PHE A 148 13.07 2.11 -13.08
N VAL A 149 12.57 1.38 -14.08
CA VAL A 149 13.14 1.34 -15.43
C VAL A 149 13.09 2.73 -16.10
N LYS A 150 12.00 3.50 -15.90
CA LYS A 150 11.90 4.88 -16.39
C LYS A 150 12.95 5.80 -15.77
N LYS A 151 13.13 5.78 -14.44
CA LYS A 151 14.17 6.56 -13.76
C LYS A 151 15.59 6.18 -14.25
N HIS A 152 15.85 4.89 -14.44
CA HIS A 152 17.15 4.42 -14.94
C HIS A 152 17.42 4.87 -16.39
N ASN A 153 16.41 4.81 -17.26
CA ASN A 153 16.52 5.29 -18.63
C ASN A 153 16.73 6.83 -18.70
N GLU A 154 16.07 7.59 -17.82
CA GLU A 154 16.29 9.04 -17.76
C GLU A 154 17.71 9.38 -17.28
N PHE A 155 18.22 8.67 -16.28
CA PHE A 155 19.59 8.84 -15.79
C PHE A 155 20.65 8.52 -16.85
N THR A 156 20.49 7.40 -17.56
CA THR A 156 21.41 7.01 -18.65
C THR A 156 21.34 7.98 -19.83
N LYS A 157 20.17 8.54 -20.13
CA LYS A 157 20.01 9.61 -21.13
C LYS A 157 20.77 10.87 -20.71
N LYS A 158 20.62 11.32 -19.45
CA LYS A 158 21.37 12.48 -18.91
C LYS A 158 22.89 12.25 -18.94
N LEU A 159 23.37 11.05 -18.61
CA LEU A 159 24.80 10.72 -18.71
C LEU A 159 25.31 10.77 -20.16
N LYS A 160 24.53 10.25 -21.12
CA LYS A 160 24.88 10.33 -22.55
C LYS A 160 24.90 11.78 -23.02
N GLU A 161 23.90 12.58 -22.68
CA GLU A 161 23.84 14.01 -23.04
C GLU A 161 25.02 14.79 -22.43
N ALA A 162 25.35 14.55 -21.17
CA ALA A 162 26.52 15.15 -20.52
C ALA A 162 27.84 14.72 -21.18
N SER A 163 27.98 13.45 -21.56
CA SER A 163 29.17 12.96 -22.27
C SER A 163 29.33 13.55 -23.68
N ILE A 164 28.22 13.85 -24.35
CA ILE A 164 28.21 14.49 -25.67
C ILE A 164 28.60 15.98 -25.55
N SER A 165 28.19 16.67 -24.49
CA SER A 165 28.63 18.05 -24.24
C SER A 165 30.11 18.18 -23.89
N VAL A 166 30.70 17.18 -23.21
CA VAL A 166 32.15 17.20 -22.87
C VAL A 166 33.03 16.94 -24.11
N ASN A 167 32.59 16.08 -25.04
CA ASN A 167 33.35 15.78 -26.25
C ASN A 167 33.37 16.95 -27.25
N ASN A 168 32.36 17.83 -27.25
CA ASN A 168 32.33 19.02 -28.11
C ASN A 168 33.16 20.22 -27.59
N LEU A 169 33.68 20.15 -26.36
CA LEU A 169 34.60 21.16 -25.81
C LEU A 169 36.08 20.78 -25.96
N LYS A 170 36.37 19.49 -26.21
CA LYS A 170 37.75 18.99 -26.37
C LYS A 170 38.28 19.12 -27.81
N SER A 171 37.43 19.39 -28.79
CA SER A 171 37.84 19.62 -30.20
C SER A 171 38.15 21.10 -30.54
N LYS A 172 38.13 22.02 -29.57
CA LYS A 172 38.40 23.46 -29.79
C LYS A 172 39.60 24.03 -29.02
N SER A 173 40.37 23.22 -28.29
CA SER A 173 41.46 23.70 -27.42
C SER A 173 42.89 23.33 -27.84
N ASP A 174 43.11 22.65 -28.99
CA ASP A 174 44.44 22.20 -29.42
C ASP A 174 45.09 23.01 -30.56
N GLU A 175 44.55 24.19 -30.92
CA GLU A 175 45.25 25.16 -31.76
C GLU A 175 45.44 26.46 -30.99
N ASN A 176 46.51 26.58 -30.20
CA ASN A 176 47.37 27.78 -30.17
C ASN A 176 48.50 27.69 -29.14
N LYS A 177 49.71 28.00 -29.64
CA LYS A 177 50.89 28.62 -28.98
C LYS A 177 52.02 27.70 -28.44
N PRO A 178 53.26 28.21 -28.32
CA PRO A 178 54.31 28.15 -29.35
C PRO A 178 55.62 27.47 -28.87
N LYS A 179 56.60 27.44 -29.78
CA LYS A 179 57.93 26.77 -29.70
C LYS A 179 58.93 27.36 -28.69
N ASN A 180 59.91 26.50 -28.36
CA ASN A 180 61.29 26.70 -27.89
C ASN A 180 61.55 26.85 -26.38
N GLU A 181 62.26 25.87 -25.78
CA GLU A 181 63.72 25.93 -25.59
C GLU A 181 64.31 24.61 -25.06
N GLU A 182 65.54 24.33 -25.48
CA GLU A 182 66.32 23.11 -25.29
C GLU A 182 66.85 22.91 -23.86
N ILE A 183 66.88 21.66 -23.36
CA ILE A 183 67.96 21.21 -22.46
C ILE A 183 68.37 19.77 -22.83
N LYS A 184 69.52 19.68 -23.49
CA LYS A 184 70.32 18.45 -23.69
C LYS A 184 70.78 17.90 -22.33
N ILE A 185 70.46 16.64 -22.02
CA ILE A 185 71.24 15.85 -21.05
C ILE A 185 71.58 14.48 -21.64
N LYS A 186 72.88 14.17 -21.52
CA LYS A 186 73.64 13.09 -22.16
C LYS A 186 73.20 11.70 -21.71
N SER A 187 73.24 10.76 -22.66
CA SER A 187 73.12 9.32 -22.46
C SER A 187 74.34 8.76 -21.69
N VAL A 188 74.08 8.13 -20.56
CA VAL A 188 75.07 7.32 -19.82
C VAL A 188 75.00 5.89 -20.35
N LYS A 189 76.11 5.43 -20.93
CA LYS A 189 76.35 4.03 -21.34
C LYS A 189 76.44 3.14 -20.10
N VAL A 190 75.58 2.12 -20.00
CA VAL A 190 75.77 1.01 -19.07
C VAL A 190 76.66 -0.03 -19.77
N PHE A 191 77.83 -0.26 -19.18
CA PHE A 191 78.86 -1.19 -19.64
C PHE A 191 78.54 -2.59 -19.09
N GLN A 192 78.29 -3.57 -19.96
CA GLN A 192 78.32 -4.99 -19.57
C GLN A 192 79.78 -5.48 -19.63
N ARG A 193 80.28 -6.03 -18.52
CA ARG A 193 81.53 -6.81 -18.47
C ARG A 193 81.17 -8.28 -18.40
N SER A 194 81.72 -9.04 -19.35
CA SER A 194 82.20 -10.41 -19.17
C SER A 194 83.70 -10.39 -19.41
#